data_AF-A0A9W7DKD4-F1
#
_entry.id   AF-A0A9W7DKD4-F1
#
_cell.length_a   1.000
_cell.length_b   1.000
_cell.length_c   1.000
_cell.angle_alpha   90.00
_cell.angle_beta   90.00
_cell.angle_gamma   90.00
#
_symmetry.space_group_name_H-M   'P 1'
#
loop_
_entity.id
_entity.type
_entity.pdbx_description
1 polymer ?
#
loop_
_entity_poly.entity_id
_entity_poly.type
_entity_poly.pdbx_seq_one_letter_code
_entity_poly.pdbx_strand_id
1 'polypeptide(L)'
;MPSASVVKSRRRKLTSVLKQKMVDKHNVENNKGLNDQLRGIVDDVLVTVSGTNVTRDDLARIDGRCKNAKEGYIRASGYASLSKKPKKNVASDDSKLHAPASLKNDWVIMDTYEAIQADKEAIADKIRLHEIKMSVRRTLDEQMKEKEEVAKKEKAIEDKFAREQKSIMEQWNYEQMIASSMGHGKMMQEKAIRDEQCRLNALKKKRIKDAEDRAANHDVAVCKREIKRQEEERINRMKEQHGRNEENMAAVKSQFGKREKEEREEKAEDFRLMLQMKAMMLKQEEDRKKAFNARVAKYEEFSTKWQESGAGKQQREAELKMERKILREAAAHDAAKIKREEDDIRREKETALFLQEENLKAAEARRRKEDKYIAQDAIRNNAIRKAGEAYAAGKYERAQEERQKGKKYALELMQQRYENARKVTKIEMGKTERIMNKRMLLKLQSDPTIIRDIQNKMFVKRKMKQSDMFKYSSNLPGFSRPGVDDDE
;
A
#
# COMPACT_ATOMS: atom_id res chain seq x y z
N MET A 1 -0.61 31.42 -54.69
CA MET A 1 -1.95 32.05 -54.67
C MET A 1 -2.49 31.99 -53.25
N PRO A 2 -2.73 33.12 -52.56
CA PRO A 2 -3.30 33.12 -51.21
C PRO A 2 -4.70 32.49 -51.22
N SER A 3 -5.05 31.73 -50.19
CA SER A 3 -6.37 31.08 -50.08
C SER A 3 -7.49 32.12 -50.03
N ALA A 4 -8.67 31.79 -50.59
CA ALA A 4 -9.80 32.71 -50.70
C ALA A 4 -10.26 33.27 -49.33
N SER A 5 -10.05 32.52 -48.25
CA SER A 5 -10.34 32.94 -46.87
C SER A 5 -9.40 34.06 -46.39
N VAL A 6 -8.11 33.99 -46.76
CA VAL A 6 -7.09 34.99 -46.40
C VAL A 6 -7.35 36.32 -47.11
N VAL A 7 -7.71 36.27 -48.40
CA VAL A 7 -8.07 37.47 -49.18
C VAL A 7 -9.30 38.16 -48.61
N LYS A 8 -10.33 37.39 -48.25
CA LYS A 8 -11.58 37.92 -47.65
C LYS A 8 -11.34 38.56 -46.27
N SER A 9 -10.47 37.95 -45.46
CA SER A 9 -10.08 38.50 -44.15
C SER A 9 -9.28 39.79 -44.29
N ARG A 10 -8.30 39.82 -45.22
CA ARG A 10 -7.48 41.01 -45.52
C ARG A 10 -8.33 42.16 -46.04
N ARG A 11 -9.28 41.89 -46.95
CA ARG A 11 -10.27 42.86 -47.46
C ARG A 11 -11.08 43.51 -46.34
N ARG A 12 -11.61 42.71 -45.40
CA ARG A 12 -12.39 43.22 -44.26
C ARG A 12 -11.55 44.11 -43.35
N LYS A 13 -10.32 43.69 -43.03
CA LYS A 13 -9.39 44.48 -42.19
C LYS A 13 -9.03 45.81 -42.84
N LEU A 14 -8.63 45.81 -44.12
CA LEU A 14 -8.29 47.04 -44.86
C LEU A 14 -9.48 48.00 -44.96
N THR A 15 -10.66 47.47 -45.29
CA THR A 15 -11.89 48.26 -45.36
C THR A 15 -12.21 48.90 -44.01
N SER A 16 -12.05 48.16 -42.91
CA SER A 16 -12.30 48.68 -41.55
C SER A 16 -11.30 49.78 -41.16
N VAL A 17 -10.02 49.59 -41.46
CA VAL A 17 -8.97 50.58 -41.16
C VAL A 17 -9.16 51.85 -41.96
N LEU A 18 -9.52 51.75 -43.25
CA LEU A 18 -9.80 52.92 -44.09
C LEU A 18 -11.04 53.68 -43.60
N LYS A 19 -12.11 52.97 -43.21
CA LYS A 19 -13.28 53.60 -42.60
C LYS A 19 -12.91 54.36 -41.34
N GLN A 20 -12.17 53.73 -40.43
CA GLN A 20 -11.73 54.36 -39.19
C GLN A 20 -10.91 55.62 -39.48
N LYS A 21 -9.94 55.55 -40.41
CA LYS A 21 -9.16 56.73 -40.80
C LYS A 21 -10.00 57.83 -41.44
N MET A 22 -11.03 57.50 -42.21
CA MET A 22 -11.94 58.49 -42.80
C MET A 22 -12.79 59.21 -41.76
N VAL A 23 -13.22 58.49 -40.71
CA VAL A 23 -13.91 59.09 -39.56
C VAL A 23 -12.94 59.99 -38.79
N ASP A 24 -11.76 59.46 -38.42
CA ASP A 24 -10.81 60.14 -37.54
C ASP A 24 -10.16 61.38 -38.18
N LYS A 25 -9.76 61.32 -39.46
CA LYS A 25 -9.09 62.45 -40.14
C LYS A 25 -10.05 63.42 -40.82
N HIS A 26 -11.25 62.97 -41.21
CA HIS A 26 -12.10 63.72 -42.12
C HIS A 26 -13.53 63.92 -41.62
N ASN A 27 -13.85 63.43 -40.41
CA ASN A 27 -15.13 63.60 -39.73
C ASN A 27 -16.35 63.24 -40.61
N VAL A 28 -16.22 62.16 -41.40
CA VAL A 28 -17.26 61.72 -42.33
C VAL A 28 -18.19 60.72 -41.64
N GLU A 29 -19.50 61.00 -41.63
CA GLU A 29 -20.51 60.09 -41.08
C GLU A 29 -20.54 58.75 -41.84
N ASN A 30 -20.70 57.66 -41.08
CA ASN A 30 -20.64 56.29 -41.62
C ASN A 30 -21.90 55.98 -42.46
N ASN A 31 -21.82 56.24 -43.76
CA ASN A 31 -22.93 56.06 -44.70
C ASN A 31 -22.67 54.91 -45.70
N LYS A 32 -23.75 54.23 -46.14
CA LYS A 32 -23.72 53.08 -47.07
C LYS A 32 -23.04 53.40 -48.40
N GLY A 33 -23.28 54.59 -48.98
CA GLY A 33 -22.67 54.99 -50.26
C GLY A 33 -21.15 55.13 -50.22
N LEU A 34 -20.60 55.71 -49.16
CA LEU A 34 -19.15 55.82 -48.94
C LEU A 34 -18.52 54.44 -48.71
N ASN A 35 -19.24 53.56 -47.99
CA ASN A 35 -18.81 52.21 -47.69
C ASN A 35 -18.66 51.33 -48.95
N ASP A 36 -19.51 51.55 -49.95
CA ASP A 36 -19.45 50.82 -51.22
C ASP A 36 -18.29 51.35 -52.10
N GLN A 37 -18.03 52.67 -52.10
CA GLN A 37 -16.87 53.25 -52.77
C GLN A 37 -15.53 52.81 -52.16
N LEU A 38 -15.43 52.79 -50.82
CA LEU A 38 -14.24 52.28 -50.11
C LEU A 38 -14.00 50.79 -50.38
N ARG A 39 -15.07 50.01 -50.53
CA ARG A 39 -14.96 48.58 -50.88
C ARG A 39 -14.39 48.39 -52.29
N GLY A 40 -14.86 49.17 -53.26
CA GLY A 40 -14.32 49.17 -54.63
C GLY A 40 -12.84 49.56 -54.67
N ILE A 41 -12.41 50.56 -53.89
CA ILE A 41 -11.00 50.94 -53.78
C ILE A 41 -10.15 49.79 -53.20
N VAL A 42 -10.65 49.09 -52.18
CA VAL A 42 -9.93 47.95 -51.59
C VAL A 42 -9.85 46.77 -52.55
N ASP A 43 -10.88 46.54 -53.37
CA ASP A 43 -10.87 45.49 -54.39
C ASP A 43 -9.83 45.74 -55.47
N ASP A 44 -9.78 46.97 -55.99
CA ASP A 44 -8.76 47.39 -56.97
C ASP A 44 -7.34 47.22 -56.42
N VAL A 45 -7.10 47.61 -55.16
CA VAL A 45 -5.80 47.54 -54.49
C VAL A 45 -5.38 46.09 -54.25
N LEU A 46 -6.31 45.22 -53.87
CA LEU A 46 -6.02 43.80 -53.69
C LEU A 46 -5.74 43.07 -55.01
N VAL A 47 -6.22 43.60 -56.13
CA VAL A 47 -5.90 43.09 -57.48
C VAL A 47 -4.53 43.60 -57.96
N THR A 48 -4.14 44.83 -57.62
CA THR A 48 -2.85 45.41 -58.06
C THR A 48 -1.67 45.03 -57.18
N VAL A 49 -1.87 44.79 -55.88
CA VAL A 49 -0.79 44.45 -54.93
C VAL A 49 -0.73 42.92 -54.77
N SER A 50 -0.06 42.25 -55.70
CA SER A 50 0.13 40.79 -55.72
C SER A 50 1.20 40.26 -54.73
N GLY A 51 1.59 41.07 -53.72
CA GLY A 51 2.64 40.73 -52.75
C GLY A 51 2.34 41.12 -51.29
N THR A 52 3.26 40.73 -50.38
CA THR A 52 3.19 41.01 -48.94
C THR A 52 3.58 42.44 -48.57
N ASN A 53 4.27 43.17 -49.45
CA ASN A 53 4.78 44.51 -49.18
C ASN A 53 3.97 45.57 -49.93
N VAL A 54 3.29 46.44 -49.17
CA VAL A 54 2.61 47.63 -49.71
C VAL A 54 3.66 48.74 -49.78
N THR A 55 3.94 49.27 -50.97
CA THR A 55 4.95 50.34 -51.14
C THR A 55 4.39 51.69 -50.69
N ARG A 56 5.28 52.67 -50.44
CA ARG A 56 4.89 54.04 -50.06
C ARG A 56 4.04 54.72 -51.14
N ASP A 57 4.31 54.40 -52.41
CA ASP A 57 3.58 54.94 -53.56
C ASP A 57 2.17 54.35 -53.65
N ASP A 58 1.99 53.06 -53.31
CA ASP A 58 0.66 52.43 -53.21
C ASP A 58 -0.19 53.12 -52.14
N LEU A 59 0.40 53.43 -50.98
CA LEU A 59 -0.29 54.16 -49.90
C LEU A 59 -0.68 55.59 -50.32
N ALA A 60 0.19 56.29 -51.05
CA ALA A 60 -0.11 57.63 -51.57
C ALA A 60 -1.24 57.59 -52.62
N ARG A 61 -1.26 56.56 -53.47
CA ARG A 61 -2.32 56.36 -54.47
C ARG A 61 -3.67 56.04 -53.83
N ILE A 62 -3.68 55.27 -52.74
CA ILE A 62 -4.87 54.98 -51.94
C ILE A 62 -5.39 56.27 -51.27
N ASP A 63 -4.51 57.07 -50.66
CA ASP A 63 -4.88 58.32 -50.02
C ASP A 63 -5.50 59.32 -51.03
N GLY A 64 -4.92 59.44 -52.22
CA GLY A 64 -5.46 60.28 -53.30
C GLY A 64 -6.85 59.84 -53.77
N ARG A 65 -7.09 58.53 -53.90
CA ARG A 65 -8.42 58.00 -54.28
C ARG A 65 -9.46 58.19 -53.18
N CYS A 66 -9.08 58.03 -51.91
CA CYS A 66 -9.97 58.31 -50.78
C CYS A 66 -10.36 59.80 -50.71
N LYS A 67 -9.44 60.73 -51.03
CA LYS A 67 -9.75 62.17 -51.15
C LYS A 67 -10.72 62.45 -52.29
N ASN A 68 -10.52 61.85 -53.47
CA ASN A 68 -11.44 62.02 -54.60
C ASN A 68 -12.85 61.47 -54.32
N ALA A 69 -12.95 60.33 -53.61
CA ALA A 69 -14.24 59.78 -53.17
C ALA A 69 -14.97 60.71 -52.18
N LYS A 70 -14.23 61.35 -51.26
CA LYS A 70 -14.76 62.38 -50.36
C LYS A 70 -15.26 63.60 -51.15
N GLU A 71 -14.48 64.12 -52.08
CA GLU A 71 -14.89 65.29 -52.88
C GLU A 71 -16.11 65.00 -53.76
N GLY A 72 -16.18 63.81 -54.37
CA GLY A 72 -17.35 63.36 -55.12
C GLY A 72 -18.60 63.24 -54.24
N TYR A 73 -18.45 62.75 -53.00
CA TYR A 73 -19.54 62.68 -52.03
C TYR A 73 -20.00 64.06 -51.54
N ILE A 74 -19.08 64.97 -51.23
CA ILE A 74 -19.42 66.34 -50.81
C ILE A 74 -20.13 67.10 -51.94
N ARG A 75 -19.70 66.93 -53.19
CA ARG A 75 -20.42 67.48 -54.36
C ARG A 75 -21.82 66.87 -54.51
N ALA A 76 -21.98 65.55 -54.36
CA ALA A 76 -23.29 64.90 -54.44
C ALA A 76 -24.23 65.27 -53.27
N SER A 77 -23.69 65.47 -52.06
CA SER A 77 -24.44 65.86 -50.86
C SER A 77 -24.82 67.34 -50.86
N GLY A 78 -24.03 68.22 -51.50
CA GLY A 78 -24.30 69.66 -51.58
C GLY A 78 -25.54 69.98 -52.43
N TYR A 79 -25.80 69.20 -53.49
CA TYR A 79 -26.94 69.43 -54.38
C TYR A 79 -28.30 68.95 -53.85
N ALA A 80 -28.34 68.15 -52.77
CA ALA A 80 -29.59 67.66 -52.19
C ALA A 80 -30.34 68.67 -51.29
N SER A 81 -29.82 69.89 -51.12
CA SER A 81 -30.32 70.87 -50.15
C SER A 81 -31.06 72.09 -50.72
N LEU A 82 -31.18 72.23 -52.04
CA LEU A 82 -31.77 73.43 -52.69
C LEU A 82 -33.24 73.26 -53.14
N SER A 83 -34.08 72.63 -52.31
CA SER A 83 -35.53 72.57 -52.54
C SER A 83 -36.31 72.58 -51.23
N LYS A 84 -36.33 73.73 -50.53
CA LYS A 84 -37.38 74.04 -49.56
C LYS A 84 -37.77 75.51 -49.69
N LYS A 85 -38.99 75.73 -50.17
CA LYS A 85 -39.70 77.01 -50.19
C LYS A 85 -39.72 77.63 -48.77
N PRO A 86 -39.68 78.96 -48.64
CA PRO A 86 -39.68 79.62 -47.34
C PRO A 86 -41.02 79.42 -46.63
N LYS A 87 -40.98 78.86 -45.42
CA LYS A 87 -42.13 78.86 -44.49
C LYS A 87 -42.29 80.27 -43.94
N LYS A 88 -43.50 80.81 -44.08
CA LYS A 88 -43.96 82.07 -43.46
C LYS A 88 -43.63 82.08 -41.97
N ASN A 89 -43.06 83.20 -41.52
CA ASN A 89 -42.93 83.56 -40.11
C ASN A 89 -44.33 83.69 -39.49
N VAL A 90 -44.70 82.73 -38.65
CA VAL A 90 -45.78 82.89 -37.66
C VAL A 90 -45.09 83.19 -36.35
N ALA A 91 -44.78 84.48 -36.14
CA ALA A 91 -44.40 85.01 -34.85
C ALA A 91 -45.69 85.42 -34.12
N SER A 92 -45.71 85.16 -32.81
CA SER A 92 -46.78 85.41 -31.83
C SER A 92 -48.08 84.66 -32.05
N ASP A 93 -48.12 83.40 -31.61
CA ASP A 93 -49.37 82.84 -31.14
C ASP A 93 -49.10 82.16 -29.79
N ASP A 94 -49.64 82.75 -28.73
CA ASP A 94 -49.53 82.31 -27.34
C ASP A 94 -50.57 81.19 -27.08
N SER A 95 -50.70 80.28 -28.05
CA SER A 95 -51.71 79.23 -28.05
C SER A 95 -51.29 78.11 -27.10
N LYS A 96 -51.93 78.08 -25.92
CA LYS A 96 -51.96 76.90 -25.05
C LYS A 96 -52.25 75.65 -25.89
N LEU A 97 -51.60 74.52 -25.58
CA LEU A 97 -51.97 73.22 -26.16
C LEU A 97 -53.48 73.04 -26.08
N HIS A 98 -54.12 72.86 -27.24
CA HIS A 98 -55.52 72.44 -27.31
C HIS A 98 -55.59 70.94 -26.98
N ALA A 99 -55.24 70.61 -25.73
CA ALA A 99 -55.51 69.30 -25.18
C ALA A 99 -56.99 69.28 -24.72
N PRO A 100 -57.70 68.14 -24.84
CA PRO A 100 -59.03 68.02 -24.28
C PRO A 100 -59.01 68.35 -22.78
N ALA A 101 -60.11 68.90 -22.27
CA ALA A 101 -60.18 69.54 -20.94
C ALA A 101 -59.74 68.67 -19.73
N SER A 102 -59.50 67.38 -19.94
CA SER A 102 -58.99 66.40 -18.97
C SER A 102 -57.46 66.36 -18.83
N LEU A 103 -56.70 67.01 -19.71
CA LEU A 103 -55.23 67.04 -19.73
C LEU A 103 -54.73 68.49 -19.59
N LYS A 104 -54.74 69.03 -18.36
CA LYS A 104 -54.45 70.47 -18.12
C LYS A 104 -53.00 70.81 -17.79
N ASN A 105 -52.11 69.84 -17.57
CA ASN A 105 -50.71 70.10 -17.22
C ASN A 105 -49.74 69.61 -18.30
N ASP A 106 -49.06 70.55 -18.96
CA ASP A 106 -48.09 70.30 -20.03
C ASP A 106 -46.92 69.40 -19.57
N TRP A 107 -46.50 69.49 -18.30
CA TRP A 107 -45.49 68.57 -17.74
C TRP A 107 -46.01 67.15 -17.69
N VAL A 108 -47.24 66.94 -17.24
CA VAL A 108 -47.81 65.60 -17.14
C VAL A 108 -47.93 64.95 -18.51
N ILE A 109 -48.24 65.73 -19.55
CA ILE A 109 -48.30 65.25 -20.95
C ILE A 109 -46.90 64.89 -21.46
N MET A 110 -45.90 65.72 -21.18
CA MET A 110 -44.51 65.46 -21.57
C MET A 110 -43.92 64.27 -20.81
N ASP A 111 -44.08 64.21 -19.50
CA ASP A 111 -43.64 63.12 -18.64
C ASP A 111 -44.30 61.79 -19.04
N THR A 112 -45.57 61.81 -19.43
CA THR A 112 -46.26 60.60 -19.91
C THR A 112 -45.81 60.19 -21.32
N TYR A 113 -45.48 61.14 -22.19
CA TYR A 113 -44.87 60.85 -23.49
C TYR A 113 -43.47 60.25 -23.35
N GLU A 114 -42.63 60.86 -22.50
CA GLU A 114 -41.31 60.35 -22.15
C GLU A 114 -41.41 58.98 -21.49
N ALA A 115 -42.38 58.76 -20.60
CA ALA A 115 -42.64 57.45 -20.01
C ALA A 115 -43.06 56.40 -21.05
N ILE A 116 -43.85 56.76 -22.07
CA ILE A 116 -44.21 55.84 -23.15
C ILE A 116 -42.99 55.50 -24.02
N GLN A 117 -42.13 56.47 -24.31
CA GLN A 117 -40.89 56.20 -25.05
C GLN A 117 -39.94 55.33 -24.22
N ALA A 118 -39.74 55.67 -22.95
CA ALA A 118 -38.95 54.86 -22.02
C ALA A 118 -39.51 53.44 -21.88
N ASP A 119 -40.84 53.25 -21.86
CA ASP A 119 -41.44 51.91 -21.85
C ASP A 119 -41.16 51.14 -23.15
N LYS A 120 -41.21 51.79 -24.31
CA LYS A 120 -40.88 51.17 -25.61
C LYS A 120 -39.41 50.78 -25.68
N GLU A 121 -38.52 51.66 -25.23
CA GLU A 121 -37.08 51.40 -25.11
C GLU A 121 -36.80 50.28 -24.11
N ALA A 122 -37.44 50.29 -22.94
CA ALA A 122 -37.29 49.23 -21.93
C ALA A 122 -37.77 47.86 -22.43
N ILE A 123 -38.83 47.80 -23.25
CA ILE A 123 -39.27 46.57 -23.90
C ILE A 123 -38.21 46.10 -24.92
N ALA A 124 -37.69 47.01 -25.75
CA ALA A 124 -36.65 46.70 -26.71
C ALA A 124 -35.36 46.20 -26.03
N ASP A 125 -34.93 46.87 -24.96
CA ASP A 125 -33.79 46.47 -24.14
C ASP A 125 -34.00 45.13 -23.46
N LYS A 126 -35.22 44.85 -22.98
CA LYS A 126 -35.56 43.55 -22.40
C LYS A 126 -35.46 42.42 -23.44
N ILE A 127 -35.92 42.65 -24.67
CA ILE A 127 -35.78 41.69 -25.77
C ILE A 127 -34.29 41.49 -26.09
N ARG A 128 -33.52 42.57 -26.21
CA ARG A 128 -32.09 42.52 -26.48
C ARG A 128 -31.31 41.80 -25.39
N LEU A 129 -31.61 42.07 -24.12
CA LEU A 129 -31.03 41.37 -22.97
C LEU A 129 -31.39 39.89 -22.97
N HIS A 130 -32.61 39.54 -23.38
CA HIS A 130 -33.02 38.14 -23.50
C HIS A 130 -32.24 37.43 -24.61
N GLU A 131 -32.07 38.06 -25.78
CA GLU A 131 -31.25 37.52 -26.87
C GLU A 131 -29.79 37.32 -26.47
N ILE A 132 -29.20 38.29 -25.75
CA ILE A 132 -27.84 38.16 -25.20
C ILE A 132 -27.77 37.03 -24.18
N LYS A 133 -28.75 36.90 -23.29
CA LYS A 133 -28.79 35.77 -22.33
C LYS A 133 -28.89 34.43 -23.05
N MET A 134 -29.70 34.35 -24.11
CA MET A 134 -29.84 33.13 -24.91
C MET A 134 -28.56 32.79 -25.66
N SER A 135 -27.84 33.77 -26.21
CA SER A 135 -26.56 33.53 -26.86
C SER A 135 -25.49 33.09 -25.87
N VAL A 136 -25.39 33.74 -24.70
CA VAL A 136 -24.48 33.36 -23.62
C VAL A 136 -24.78 31.95 -23.11
N ARG A 137 -26.07 31.60 -22.94
CA ARG A 137 -26.46 30.25 -22.55
C ARG A 137 -26.00 29.21 -23.57
N ARG A 138 -26.21 29.45 -24.87
CA ARG A 138 -25.73 28.55 -25.93
C ARG A 138 -24.20 28.38 -25.87
N THR A 139 -23.45 29.46 -25.70
CA THR A 139 -21.99 29.37 -25.59
C THR A 139 -21.53 28.62 -24.33
N LEU A 140 -22.24 28.77 -23.21
CA LEU A 140 -21.94 28.01 -21.99
C LEU A 140 -22.25 26.53 -22.18
N ASP A 141 -23.39 26.20 -22.79
CA ASP A 141 -23.76 24.81 -23.08
C ASP A 141 -22.75 24.15 -24.04
N GLU A 142 -22.22 24.90 -25.03
CA GLU A 142 -21.13 24.44 -25.91
C GLU A 142 -19.82 24.21 -25.13
N GLN A 143 -19.41 25.15 -24.28
CA GLN A 143 -18.22 25.01 -23.45
C GLN A 143 -18.33 23.84 -22.46
N MET A 144 -19.51 23.61 -21.89
CA MET A 144 -19.76 22.48 -21.00
C MET A 144 -19.64 21.15 -21.75
N LYS A 145 -20.19 21.05 -22.96
CA LYS A 145 -20.03 19.86 -23.82
C LYS A 145 -18.56 19.61 -24.18
N GLU A 146 -17.82 20.65 -24.57
CA GLU A 146 -16.39 20.53 -24.86
C GLU A 146 -15.61 20.04 -23.63
N LYS A 147 -15.91 20.57 -22.44
CA LYS A 147 -15.28 20.16 -21.19
C LYS A 147 -15.61 18.71 -20.83
N GLU A 148 -16.86 18.29 -21.01
CA GLU A 148 -17.28 16.89 -20.80
C GLU A 148 -16.55 15.93 -21.75
N GLU A 149 -16.41 16.30 -23.02
CA GLU A 149 -15.67 15.49 -24.00
C GLU A 149 -14.18 15.38 -23.68
N VAL A 150 -13.56 16.46 -23.19
CA VAL A 150 -12.17 16.43 -22.69
C VAL A 150 -12.07 15.51 -21.46
N ALA A 151 -12.96 15.64 -20.48
CA ALA A 151 -12.97 14.81 -19.28
C ALA A 151 -13.16 13.32 -19.61
N LYS A 152 -14.02 12.98 -20.58
CA LYS A 152 -14.18 11.59 -21.07
C LYS A 152 -12.90 11.06 -21.70
N LYS A 153 -12.19 11.87 -22.49
CA LYS A 153 -10.91 11.49 -23.12
C LYS A 153 -9.82 11.29 -22.07
N GLU A 154 -9.70 12.19 -21.11
CA GLU A 154 -8.74 12.06 -20.00
C GLU A 154 -9.01 10.80 -19.18
N LYS A 155 -10.28 10.54 -18.83
CA LYS A 155 -10.67 9.30 -18.15
C LYS A 155 -10.32 8.06 -18.96
N ALA A 156 -10.55 8.07 -20.28
CA ALA A 156 -10.20 6.94 -21.13
C ALA A 156 -8.67 6.69 -21.19
N ILE A 157 -7.86 7.75 -21.14
CA ILE A 157 -6.39 7.65 -21.04
C ILE A 157 -5.99 7.08 -19.68
N GLU A 158 -6.58 7.57 -18.58
CA GLU A 158 -6.33 7.08 -17.22
C GLU A 158 -6.72 5.61 -17.07
N ASP A 159 -7.89 5.21 -17.57
CA ASP A 159 -8.35 3.81 -17.58
C ASP A 159 -7.45 2.90 -18.43
N LYS A 160 -6.85 3.44 -19.50
CA LYS A 160 -5.88 2.70 -20.32
C LYS A 160 -4.57 2.52 -19.55
N PHE A 161 -4.08 3.59 -18.93
CA PHE A 161 -2.87 3.56 -18.12
C PHE A 161 -3.01 2.60 -16.92
N ALA A 162 -4.15 2.60 -16.23
CA ALA A 162 -4.44 1.67 -15.15
C ALA A 162 -4.46 0.21 -15.62
N ARG A 163 -5.00 -0.06 -16.82
CA ARG A 163 -4.95 -1.39 -17.43
C ARG A 163 -3.53 -1.83 -17.79
N GLU A 164 -2.71 -0.93 -18.32
CA GLU A 164 -1.30 -1.19 -18.61
C GLU A 164 -0.52 -1.49 -17.33
N GLN A 165 -0.71 -0.71 -16.27
CA GLN A 165 -0.10 -0.97 -14.96
C GLN A 165 -0.51 -2.33 -14.40
N LYS A 166 -1.80 -2.69 -14.49
CA LYS A 166 -2.29 -3.99 -14.04
C LYS A 166 -1.65 -5.13 -14.84
N SER A 167 -1.54 -4.99 -16.16
CA SER A 167 -0.87 -5.97 -17.04
C SER A 167 0.60 -6.16 -16.68
N ILE A 168 1.34 -5.07 -16.43
CA ILE A 168 2.75 -5.13 -15.99
C ILE A 168 2.87 -5.85 -14.65
N MET A 169 1.96 -5.56 -13.70
CA MET A 169 1.94 -6.22 -12.40
C MET A 169 1.63 -7.72 -12.52
N GLU A 170 0.69 -8.11 -13.37
CA GLU A 170 0.36 -9.51 -13.66
C GLU A 170 1.56 -10.25 -14.29
N GLN A 171 2.26 -9.62 -15.25
CA GLN A 171 3.49 -10.16 -15.83
C GLN A 171 4.59 -10.34 -14.79
N TRP A 172 4.82 -9.32 -13.95
CA TRP A 172 5.82 -9.41 -12.89
C TRP A 172 5.49 -10.51 -11.87
N ASN A 173 4.22 -10.64 -11.47
CA ASN A 173 3.78 -11.72 -10.59
C ASN A 173 3.99 -13.11 -11.23
N TYR A 174 3.72 -13.23 -12.52
CA TYR A 174 3.96 -14.46 -13.27
C TYR A 174 5.45 -14.81 -13.34
N GLU A 175 6.32 -13.84 -13.61
CA GLU A 175 7.77 -14.01 -13.60
C GLU A 175 8.29 -14.41 -12.21
N GLN A 176 7.79 -13.79 -11.14
CA GLN A 176 8.11 -14.16 -9.76
C GLN A 176 7.68 -15.60 -9.44
N MET A 177 6.49 -16.00 -9.90
CA MET A 177 6.00 -17.37 -9.72
C MET A 177 6.88 -18.37 -10.46
N ILE A 178 7.29 -18.08 -11.70
CA ILE A 178 8.23 -18.92 -12.46
C ILE A 178 9.58 -18.99 -11.75
N ALA A 179 10.15 -17.86 -11.34
CA ALA A 179 11.44 -17.82 -10.64
C ALA A 179 11.41 -18.63 -9.33
N SER A 180 10.33 -18.50 -8.56
CA SER A 180 10.10 -19.28 -7.34
C SER A 180 9.97 -20.77 -7.64
N SER A 181 9.18 -21.15 -8.66
CA SER A 181 9.01 -22.53 -9.11
C SER A 181 10.33 -23.15 -9.58
N MET A 182 11.12 -22.41 -10.36
CA MET A 182 12.46 -22.85 -10.78
C MET A 182 13.41 -23.02 -9.61
N GLY A 183 13.39 -22.08 -8.64
CA GLY A 183 14.18 -22.16 -7.42
C GLY A 183 13.80 -23.39 -6.58
N HIS A 184 12.50 -23.62 -6.39
CA HIS A 184 11.98 -24.79 -5.69
C HIS A 184 12.34 -26.11 -6.41
N GLY A 185 12.23 -26.14 -7.74
CA GLY A 185 12.63 -27.30 -8.55
C GLY A 185 14.10 -27.65 -8.39
N LYS A 186 15.00 -26.65 -8.43
CA LYS A 186 16.44 -26.86 -8.17
C LYS A 186 16.71 -27.36 -6.75
N MET A 187 16.04 -26.79 -5.76
CA MET A 187 16.15 -27.23 -4.36
C MET A 187 15.69 -28.70 -4.19
N MET A 188 14.60 -29.09 -4.84
CA MET A 188 14.10 -30.47 -4.81
C MET A 188 15.05 -31.44 -5.51
N GLN A 189 15.65 -31.05 -6.64
CA GLN A 189 16.69 -31.83 -7.30
C GLN A 189 17.93 -31.99 -6.41
N GLU A 190 18.39 -30.91 -5.77
CA GLU A 190 19.53 -30.97 -4.86
C GLU A 190 19.24 -31.85 -3.65
N LYS A 191 18.02 -31.77 -3.08
CA LYS A 191 17.57 -32.67 -2.01
C LYS A 191 17.61 -34.13 -2.45
N ALA A 192 17.08 -34.45 -3.64
CA ALA A 192 17.12 -35.81 -4.17
C ALA A 192 18.56 -36.32 -4.37
N ILE A 193 19.48 -35.47 -4.83
CA ILE A 193 20.91 -35.80 -4.96
C ILE A 193 21.52 -36.08 -3.57
N ARG A 194 21.24 -35.25 -2.57
CA ARG A 194 21.73 -35.46 -1.19
C ARG A 194 21.17 -36.75 -0.58
N ASP A 195 19.88 -37.03 -0.77
CA ASP A 195 19.26 -38.26 -0.29
C ASP A 195 19.91 -39.51 -0.93
N GLU A 196 20.20 -39.46 -2.24
CA GLU A 196 20.91 -40.54 -2.93
C GLU A 196 22.36 -40.69 -2.45
N GLN A 197 23.07 -39.59 -2.21
CA GLN A 197 24.41 -39.63 -1.60
C GLN A 197 24.38 -40.24 -0.20
N CYS A 198 23.42 -39.87 0.64
CA CYS A 198 23.21 -40.46 1.96
C CYS A 198 22.95 -41.97 1.86
N ARG A 199 22.12 -42.39 0.89
CA ARG A 199 21.83 -43.81 0.63
C ARG A 199 23.08 -44.58 0.21
N LEU A 200 23.86 -44.04 -0.73
CA LEU A 200 25.12 -44.64 -1.18
C LEU A 200 26.15 -44.74 -0.05
N ASN A 201 26.26 -43.70 0.79
CA ASN A 201 27.14 -43.70 1.96
C ASN A 201 26.70 -44.73 3.00
N ALA A 202 25.39 -44.88 3.25
CA ALA A 202 24.86 -45.90 4.14
C ALA A 202 25.17 -47.32 3.61
N LEU A 203 25.01 -47.55 2.31
CA LEU A 203 25.39 -48.82 1.67
C LEU A 203 26.89 -49.09 1.78
N LYS A 204 27.74 -48.08 1.59
CA LYS A 204 29.20 -48.21 1.75
C LYS A 204 29.57 -48.56 3.19
N LYS A 205 28.98 -47.88 4.18
CA LYS A 205 29.16 -48.20 5.61
C LYS A 205 28.72 -49.63 5.93
N LYS A 206 27.57 -50.06 5.41
CA LYS A 206 27.09 -51.44 5.57
C LYS A 206 28.10 -52.45 4.99
N ARG A 207 28.61 -52.22 3.78
CA ARG A 207 29.63 -53.09 3.16
C ARG A 207 30.92 -53.18 3.96
N ILE A 208 31.38 -52.06 4.54
CA ILE A 208 32.56 -52.05 5.41
C ILE A 208 32.28 -52.88 6.66
N LYS A 209 31.15 -52.65 7.32
CA LYS A 209 30.75 -53.44 8.49
C LYS A 209 30.63 -54.94 8.18
N ASP A 210 29.99 -55.31 7.07
CA ASP A 210 29.86 -56.70 6.63
C ASP A 210 31.24 -57.33 6.29
N ALA A 211 32.24 -56.53 5.91
CA ALA A 211 33.61 -57.00 5.70
C ALA A 211 34.37 -57.16 7.02
N GLU A 212 34.23 -56.22 7.95
CA GLU A 212 34.78 -56.29 9.32
C GLU A 212 34.20 -57.48 10.08
N ASP A 213 32.88 -57.70 10.01
CA ASP A 213 32.20 -58.84 10.63
C ASP A 213 32.68 -60.16 10.02
N ARG A 214 32.96 -60.23 8.71
CA ARG A 214 33.54 -61.41 8.06
C ARG A 214 34.99 -61.67 8.50
N ALA A 215 35.80 -60.62 8.62
CA ALA A 215 37.17 -60.73 9.12
C ALA A 215 37.19 -61.19 10.59
N ALA A 216 36.37 -60.57 11.44
CA ALA A 216 36.23 -60.96 12.84
C ALA A 216 35.75 -62.42 12.99
N ASN A 217 34.76 -62.85 12.18
CA ASN A 217 34.30 -64.24 12.18
C ASN A 217 35.38 -65.21 11.70
N HIS A 218 36.20 -64.82 10.73
CA HIS A 218 37.34 -65.60 10.28
C HIS A 218 38.37 -65.76 11.41
N ASP A 219 38.72 -64.68 12.10
CA ASP A 219 39.67 -64.70 13.21
C ASP A 219 39.17 -65.55 14.37
N VAL A 220 37.89 -65.43 14.73
CA VAL A 220 37.24 -66.32 15.72
C VAL A 220 37.31 -67.78 15.27
N ALA A 221 37.10 -68.07 13.99
CA ALA A 221 37.20 -69.43 13.47
C ALA A 221 38.64 -69.97 13.55
N VAL A 222 39.65 -69.15 13.28
CA VAL A 222 41.08 -69.50 13.45
C VAL A 222 41.39 -69.76 14.93
N CYS A 223 40.99 -68.88 15.84
CA CYS A 223 41.16 -69.09 17.28
C CYS A 223 40.48 -70.36 17.77
N LYS A 224 39.26 -70.67 17.30
CA LYS A 224 38.57 -71.92 17.64
C LYS A 224 39.33 -73.16 17.16
N ARG A 225 39.92 -73.13 15.98
CA ARG A 225 40.77 -74.23 15.49
C ARG A 225 42.04 -74.37 16.32
N GLU A 226 42.67 -73.26 16.69
CA GLU A 226 43.88 -73.28 17.52
C GLU A 226 43.61 -73.79 18.94
N ILE A 227 42.48 -73.40 19.55
CA ILE A 227 42.05 -73.95 20.85
C ILE A 227 41.85 -75.47 20.75
N LYS A 228 41.15 -75.95 19.71
CA LYS A 228 40.97 -77.39 19.49
C LYS A 228 42.32 -78.12 19.31
N ARG A 229 43.25 -77.54 18.55
CA ARG A 229 44.60 -78.07 18.37
C ARG A 229 45.33 -78.18 19.72
N GLN A 230 45.25 -77.16 20.55
CA GLN A 230 45.86 -77.16 21.89
C GLN A 230 45.19 -78.17 22.84
N GLU A 231 43.87 -78.33 22.76
CA GLU A 231 43.13 -79.35 23.51
C GLU A 231 43.54 -80.77 23.08
N GLU A 232 43.66 -81.02 21.77
CA GLU A 232 44.15 -82.29 21.22
C GLU A 232 45.60 -82.57 21.64
N GLU A 233 46.49 -81.59 21.59
CA GLU A 233 47.86 -81.72 22.10
C GLU A 233 47.88 -82.03 23.60
N ARG A 234 47.04 -81.37 24.39
CA ARG A 234 46.93 -81.63 25.83
C ARG A 234 46.43 -83.05 26.11
N ILE A 235 45.41 -83.50 25.37
CA ILE A 235 44.89 -84.86 25.45
C ILE A 235 45.99 -85.87 25.08
N ASN A 236 46.76 -85.62 24.02
CA ASN A 236 47.86 -86.48 23.60
C ASN A 236 48.98 -86.55 24.66
N ARG A 237 49.38 -85.41 25.25
CA ARG A 237 50.33 -85.39 26.37
C ARG A 237 49.83 -86.17 27.58
N MET A 238 48.53 -86.04 27.91
CA MET A 238 47.90 -86.82 28.98
C MET A 238 47.91 -88.32 28.68
N LYS A 239 47.64 -88.73 27.43
CA LYS A 239 47.71 -90.14 27.00
C LYS A 239 49.14 -90.68 27.05
N GLU A 240 50.13 -89.92 26.58
CA GLU A 240 51.55 -90.30 26.68
C GLU A 240 52.01 -90.43 28.14
N GLN A 241 51.60 -89.50 29.01
CA GLN A 241 51.89 -89.59 30.44
C GLN A 241 51.21 -90.81 31.07
N HIS A 242 49.98 -91.13 30.67
CA HIS A 242 49.28 -92.32 31.13
C HIS A 242 49.99 -93.60 30.67
N GLY A 243 50.44 -93.67 29.42
CA GLY A 243 51.23 -94.79 28.90
C GLY A 243 52.55 -94.99 29.65
N ARG A 244 53.31 -93.91 29.90
CA ARG A 244 54.53 -93.97 30.72
C ARG A 244 54.25 -94.43 32.16
N ASN A 245 53.12 -94.02 32.74
CA ASN A 245 52.72 -94.48 34.07
C ASN A 245 52.35 -95.97 34.08
N GLU A 246 51.69 -96.47 33.03
CA GLU A 246 51.41 -97.91 32.89
C GLU A 246 52.69 -98.73 32.72
N GLU A 247 53.65 -98.26 31.91
CA GLU A 247 54.97 -98.87 31.77
C GLU A 247 55.75 -98.89 33.09
N ASN A 248 55.74 -97.78 33.83
CA ASN A 248 56.33 -97.71 35.17
C ASN A 248 55.64 -98.66 36.15
N MET A 249 54.32 -98.77 36.14
CA MET A 249 53.57 -99.72 36.98
C MET A 249 53.89 -101.18 36.62
N ALA A 250 54.07 -101.48 35.33
CA ALA A 250 54.49 -102.80 34.87
C ALA A 250 55.93 -103.13 35.30
N ALA A 251 56.85 -102.17 35.22
CA ALA A 251 58.22 -102.31 35.68
C ALA A 251 58.29 -102.53 37.21
N VAL A 252 57.48 -101.79 37.98
CA VAL A 252 57.35 -101.96 39.43
C VAL A 252 56.80 -103.36 39.76
N LYS A 253 55.74 -103.82 39.09
CA LYS A 253 55.21 -105.20 39.28
C LYS A 253 56.25 -106.28 38.96
N SER A 254 57.07 -106.09 37.93
CA SER A 254 58.16 -107.01 37.60
C SER A 254 59.24 -107.06 38.68
N GLN A 255 59.59 -105.91 39.27
CA GLN A 255 60.54 -105.84 40.40
C GLN A 255 59.97 -106.46 41.68
N PHE A 256 58.67 -106.29 41.96
CA PHE A 256 58.00 -106.96 43.08
C PHE A 256 57.98 -108.48 42.90
N GLY A 257 57.72 -108.98 41.68
CA GLY A 257 57.76 -110.42 41.40
C GLY A 257 59.15 -111.05 41.58
N LYS A 258 60.23 -110.31 41.30
CA LYS A 258 61.60 -110.74 41.56
C LYS A 258 61.92 -110.77 43.06
N ARG A 259 61.54 -109.71 43.79
CA ARG A 259 61.69 -109.66 45.26
C ARG A 259 60.90 -110.73 45.98
N GLU A 260 59.67 -111.04 45.55
CA GLU A 260 58.85 -112.10 46.18
C GLU A 260 59.46 -113.50 45.96
N LYS A 261 60.22 -113.69 44.87
CA LYS A 261 60.91 -114.94 44.58
C LYS A 261 62.18 -115.08 45.43
N GLU A 262 62.97 -114.02 45.54
CA GLU A 262 64.13 -113.94 46.45
C GLU A 262 63.70 -114.13 47.91
N GLU A 263 62.58 -113.53 48.34
CA GLU A 263 62.04 -113.70 49.70
C GLU A 263 61.53 -115.13 49.97
N ARG A 264 61.03 -115.86 48.95
CA ARG A 264 60.67 -117.28 49.09
C ARG A 264 61.91 -118.16 49.22
N GLU A 265 62.98 -117.85 48.49
CA GLU A 265 64.24 -118.59 48.52
C GLU A 265 64.98 -118.34 49.85
N GLU A 266 65.04 -117.09 50.32
CA GLU A 266 65.56 -116.73 51.65
C GLU A 266 64.73 -117.38 52.77
N LYS A 267 63.40 -117.41 52.68
CA LYS A 267 62.55 -118.11 53.68
C LYS A 267 62.77 -119.62 53.69
N ALA A 268 63.13 -120.24 52.57
CA ALA A 268 63.45 -121.66 52.52
C ALA A 268 64.82 -121.96 53.15
N GLU A 269 65.82 -121.10 52.93
CA GLU A 269 67.13 -121.18 53.57
C GLU A 269 67.05 -120.86 55.07
N ASP A 270 66.25 -119.87 55.46
CA ASP A 270 65.95 -119.54 56.86
C ASP A 270 65.16 -120.65 57.54
N PHE A 271 64.24 -121.35 56.86
CA PHE A 271 63.55 -122.51 57.46
C PHE A 271 64.53 -123.68 57.71
N ARG A 272 65.50 -123.89 56.81
CA ARG A 272 66.59 -124.86 57.00
C ARG A 272 67.49 -124.46 58.18
N LEU A 273 67.85 -123.18 58.27
CA LEU A 273 68.66 -122.63 59.35
C LEU A 273 67.89 -122.64 60.68
N MET A 274 66.58 -122.40 60.66
CA MET A 274 65.70 -122.42 61.83
C MET A 274 65.48 -123.83 62.38
N LEU A 275 65.51 -124.89 61.57
CA LEU A 275 65.54 -126.27 62.10
C LEU A 275 66.84 -126.57 62.87
N GLN A 276 67.99 -126.08 62.38
CA GLN A 276 69.27 -126.15 63.10
C GLN A 276 69.29 -125.25 64.35
N MET A 277 68.68 -124.06 64.28
CA MET A 277 68.64 -123.09 65.37
C MET A 277 67.57 -123.40 66.42
N LYS A 278 66.45 -124.05 66.07
CA LYS A 278 65.40 -124.52 66.99
C LYS A 278 65.91 -125.62 67.92
N ALA A 279 66.83 -126.47 67.45
CA ALA A 279 67.57 -127.39 68.30
C ALA A 279 68.52 -126.67 69.28
N MET A 280 68.99 -125.46 68.93
CA MET A 280 69.87 -124.64 69.75
C MET A 280 69.11 -123.65 70.68
N MET A 281 67.90 -123.22 70.29
CA MET A 281 67.11 -122.15 70.92
C MET A 281 66.08 -122.62 71.96
N LEU A 282 65.72 -123.91 72.00
CA LEU A 282 65.06 -124.50 73.19
C LEU A 282 65.93 -124.37 74.46
N LYS A 283 67.22 -124.08 74.28
CA LYS A 283 68.20 -123.81 75.35
C LYS A 283 68.33 -122.31 75.71
N GLN A 284 67.67 -121.40 74.98
CA GLN A 284 67.79 -119.93 75.12
C GLN A 284 66.44 -119.18 75.24
N GLU A 285 65.30 -119.86 75.07
CA GLU A 285 63.95 -119.27 75.24
C GLU A 285 63.58 -118.89 76.70
N GLU A 286 64.35 -119.33 77.69
CA GLU A 286 64.23 -118.83 79.07
C GLU A 286 64.70 -117.36 79.20
N ASP A 287 65.64 -116.92 78.35
CA ASP A 287 66.25 -115.58 78.45
C ASP A 287 65.48 -114.49 77.68
N ARG A 288 64.58 -114.87 76.76
CA ARG A 288 63.86 -113.92 75.87
C ARG A 288 62.61 -113.27 76.47
N LYS A 289 62.06 -113.78 77.57
CA LYS A 289 60.88 -113.17 78.22
C LYS A 289 61.19 -111.83 78.92
N LYS A 290 62.44 -111.55 79.27
CA LYS A 290 62.82 -110.30 79.97
C LYS A 290 63.04 -109.07 79.06
N ALA A 291 63.22 -109.25 77.75
CA ALA A 291 63.54 -108.15 76.82
C ALA A 291 62.33 -107.56 76.07
N PHE A 292 61.17 -108.21 76.11
CA PHE A 292 59.96 -107.82 75.38
C PHE A 292 59.24 -106.59 75.99
N ASN A 293 59.35 -106.38 77.30
CA ASN A 293 58.69 -105.25 77.97
C ASN A 293 59.32 -103.89 77.70
N ALA A 294 60.54 -103.83 77.14
CA ALA A 294 61.24 -102.56 76.87
C ALA A 294 60.92 -101.93 75.50
N ARG A 295 60.20 -102.63 74.61
CA ARG A 295 60.03 -102.23 73.19
C ARG A 295 58.67 -101.58 72.86
N VAL A 296 57.72 -101.61 73.79
CA VAL A 296 56.36 -101.07 73.60
C VAL A 296 56.32 -99.53 73.76
N ALA A 297 57.26 -98.92 74.49
CA ALA A 297 57.30 -97.48 74.78
C ALA A 297 57.77 -96.57 73.61
N LYS A 298 58.00 -97.09 72.39
CA LYS A 298 58.62 -96.34 71.28
C LYS A 298 57.70 -96.03 70.09
N TYR A 299 56.41 -96.37 70.16
CA TYR A 299 55.46 -96.25 69.04
C TYR A 299 54.38 -95.16 69.19
N GLU A 300 54.40 -94.37 70.27
CA GLU A 300 53.37 -93.34 70.52
C GLU A 300 53.65 -91.95 69.87
N GLU A 301 54.76 -91.74 69.14
CA GLU A 301 55.19 -90.40 68.68
C GLU A 301 54.95 -90.02 67.20
N PHE A 302 54.22 -90.80 66.38
CA PHE A 302 54.11 -90.54 64.93
C PHE A 302 52.68 -90.44 64.36
N SER A 303 51.79 -89.66 64.98
CA SER A 303 50.38 -89.54 64.51
C SER A 303 49.85 -88.14 64.19
N THR A 304 50.65 -87.07 64.16
CA THR A 304 50.11 -85.70 63.96
C THR A 304 50.93 -84.80 63.03
N LYS A 305 50.96 -85.09 61.73
CA LYS A 305 51.37 -84.13 60.66
C LYS A 305 50.64 -84.39 59.33
N TRP A 306 49.33 -84.08 59.26
CA TRP A 306 48.61 -84.10 57.99
C TRP A 306 47.59 -82.97 57.78
N GLN A 307 47.47 -81.99 58.69
CA GLN A 307 46.37 -81.01 58.64
C GLN A 307 46.72 -79.56 58.26
N GLU A 308 47.96 -79.19 57.93
CA GLU A 308 48.31 -77.74 57.85
C GLU A 308 49.03 -77.20 56.59
N SER A 309 49.12 -77.91 55.45
CA SER A 309 49.62 -77.23 54.23
C SER A 309 49.20 -77.87 52.91
N GLY A 310 48.44 -77.13 52.08
CA GLY A 310 48.11 -77.52 50.71
C GLY A 310 47.40 -76.45 49.86
N ALA A 311 47.47 -76.61 48.54
CA ALA A 311 47.18 -75.69 47.42
C ALA A 311 45.85 -74.90 47.40
N GLY A 312 44.89 -75.17 48.30
CA GLY A 312 43.58 -74.51 48.32
C GLY A 312 43.59 -73.05 48.82
N LYS A 313 44.57 -72.66 49.64
CA LYS A 313 44.64 -71.28 50.17
C LYS A 313 45.08 -70.27 49.11
N GLN A 314 45.97 -70.67 48.19
CA GLN A 314 46.51 -69.79 47.15
C GLN A 314 45.52 -69.52 46.01
N GLN A 315 44.64 -70.48 45.66
CA GLN A 315 43.57 -70.25 44.67
C GLN A 315 42.53 -69.25 45.19
N ARG A 316 42.14 -69.36 46.46
CA ARG A 316 41.15 -68.46 47.08
C ARG A 316 41.63 -67.01 47.19
N GLU A 317 42.92 -66.80 47.46
CA GLU A 317 43.51 -65.44 47.48
C GLU A 317 43.64 -64.82 46.08
N ALA A 318 43.88 -65.63 45.04
CA ALA A 318 43.95 -65.15 43.66
C ALA A 318 42.55 -64.76 43.13
N GLU A 319 41.52 -65.55 43.42
CA GLU A 319 40.12 -65.25 43.07
C GLU A 319 39.63 -63.96 43.73
N LEU A 320 39.86 -63.79 45.04
CA LEU A 320 39.50 -62.57 45.78
C LEU A 320 40.20 -61.30 45.24
N LYS A 321 41.41 -61.45 44.68
CA LYS A 321 42.16 -60.32 44.12
C LYS A 321 41.62 -59.90 42.74
N MET A 322 41.15 -60.86 41.95
CA MET A 322 40.48 -60.59 40.66
C MET A 322 39.11 -59.96 40.86
N GLU A 323 38.30 -60.48 41.79
CA GLU A 323 36.98 -59.89 42.12
C GLU A 323 37.09 -58.44 42.58
N ARG A 324 38.08 -58.13 43.43
CA ARG A 324 38.33 -56.74 43.87
C ARG A 324 38.74 -55.81 42.74
N LYS A 325 39.37 -56.31 41.68
CA LYS A 325 39.75 -55.49 40.52
C LYS A 325 38.53 -55.18 39.64
N ILE A 326 37.68 -56.19 39.39
CA ILE A 326 36.44 -56.04 38.63
C ILE A 326 35.49 -55.05 39.31
N LEU A 327 35.34 -55.13 40.64
CA LEU A 327 34.48 -54.21 41.39
C LEU A 327 34.99 -52.76 41.36
N ARG A 328 36.31 -52.52 41.29
CA ARG A 328 36.87 -51.17 41.15
C ARG A 328 36.66 -50.60 39.75
N GLU A 329 36.82 -51.42 38.71
CA GLU A 329 36.59 -51.00 37.32
C GLU A 329 35.10 -50.71 37.06
N ALA A 330 34.20 -51.53 37.60
CA ALA A 330 32.75 -51.28 37.55
C ALA A 330 32.37 -49.97 38.27
N ALA A 331 32.88 -49.75 39.49
CA ALA A 331 32.63 -48.53 40.24
C ALA A 331 33.17 -47.26 39.53
N ALA A 332 34.32 -47.36 38.86
CA ALA A 332 34.88 -46.24 38.09
C ALA A 332 34.06 -45.94 36.82
N HIS A 333 33.54 -46.97 36.16
CA HIS A 333 32.68 -46.81 34.99
C HIS A 333 31.33 -46.18 35.36
N ASP A 334 30.71 -46.62 36.44
CA ASP A 334 29.44 -46.06 36.93
C ASP A 334 29.61 -44.61 37.39
N ALA A 335 30.69 -44.28 38.09
CA ALA A 335 31.01 -42.90 38.45
C ALA A 335 31.24 -41.99 37.24
N ALA A 336 31.86 -42.50 36.16
CA ALA A 336 32.06 -41.75 34.92
C ALA A 336 30.74 -41.54 34.16
N LYS A 337 29.81 -42.51 34.21
CA LYS A 337 28.49 -42.39 33.61
C LYS A 337 27.63 -41.35 34.34
N ILE A 338 27.60 -41.39 35.67
CA ILE A 338 26.88 -40.41 36.49
C ILE A 338 27.35 -38.98 36.20
N LYS A 339 28.67 -38.75 36.11
CA LYS A 339 29.20 -37.41 35.78
C LYS A 339 28.78 -36.90 34.40
N ARG A 340 28.68 -37.78 33.40
CA ARG A 340 28.20 -37.39 32.06
C ARG A 340 26.72 -37.00 32.11
N GLU A 341 25.91 -37.80 32.79
CA GLU A 341 24.48 -37.50 32.98
C GLU A 341 24.28 -36.17 33.73
N GLU A 342 25.06 -35.90 34.76
CA GLU A 342 25.03 -34.63 35.50
C GLU A 342 25.43 -33.41 34.63
N ASP A 343 26.50 -33.54 33.83
CA ASP A 343 26.94 -32.48 32.92
C ASP A 343 25.94 -32.22 31.79
N ASP A 344 25.32 -33.26 31.24
CA ASP A 344 24.29 -33.13 30.20
C ASP A 344 23.03 -32.46 30.77
N ILE A 345 22.58 -32.86 31.97
CA ILE A 345 21.47 -32.19 32.68
C ILE A 345 21.80 -30.72 32.98
N ARG A 346 23.05 -30.41 33.35
CA ARG A 346 23.47 -29.02 33.61
C ARG A 346 23.42 -28.19 32.32
N ARG A 347 23.91 -28.71 31.19
CA ARG A 347 23.84 -28.04 29.89
C ARG A 347 22.41 -27.83 29.41
N GLU A 348 21.53 -28.81 29.60
CA GLU A 348 20.10 -28.68 29.29
C GLU A 348 19.44 -27.56 30.13
N LYS A 349 19.78 -27.47 31.42
CA LYS A 349 19.29 -26.37 32.28
C LYS A 349 19.83 -25.00 31.86
N GLU A 350 21.12 -24.90 31.54
CA GLU A 350 21.75 -23.65 31.08
C GLU A 350 21.15 -23.18 29.75
N THR A 351 20.96 -24.10 28.79
CA THR A 351 20.31 -23.77 27.51
C THR A 351 18.84 -23.40 27.67
N ALA A 352 18.09 -24.09 28.54
CA ALA A 352 16.70 -23.74 28.84
C ALA A 352 16.59 -22.34 29.48
N LEU A 353 17.48 -22.01 30.42
CA LEU A 353 17.54 -20.67 31.04
C LEU A 353 17.88 -19.59 30.00
N PHE A 354 18.87 -19.83 29.14
CA PHE A 354 19.23 -18.92 28.06
C PHE A 354 18.04 -18.63 27.12
N LEU A 355 17.34 -19.69 26.68
CA LEU A 355 16.13 -19.55 25.85
C LEU A 355 15.01 -18.79 26.56
N GLN A 356 14.84 -19.00 27.87
CA GLN A 356 13.85 -18.28 28.67
C GLN A 356 14.18 -16.78 28.75
N GLU A 357 15.45 -16.43 29.00
CA GLU A 357 15.90 -15.04 29.03
C GLU A 357 15.75 -14.35 27.66
N GLU A 358 16.08 -15.04 26.57
CA GLU A 358 15.91 -14.52 25.21
C GLU A 358 14.43 -14.28 24.87
N ASN A 359 13.56 -15.22 25.25
CA ASN A 359 12.12 -15.07 25.09
C ASN A 359 11.54 -13.91 25.91
N LEU A 360 11.99 -13.74 27.17
CA LEU A 360 11.59 -12.60 28.01
C LEU A 360 12.04 -11.27 27.41
N LYS A 361 13.29 -11.20 26.93
CA LYS A 361 13.83 -10.01 26.25
C LYS A 361 13.07 -9.67 24.97
N ALA A 362 12.68 -10.68 24.19
CA ALA A 362 11.86 -10.51 23.00
C ALA A 362 10.44 -10.03 23.35
N ALA A 363 9.84 -10.57 24.42
CA ALA A 363 8.53 -10.15 24.90
C ALA A 363 8.53 -8.70 25.43
N GLU A 364 9.54 -8.31 26.20
CA GLU A 364 9.73 -6.93 26.64
C GLU A 364 9.93 -5.96 25.47
N ALA A 365 10.71 -6.37 24.46
CA ALA A 365 10.91 -5.56 23.26
C ALA A 365 9.60 -5.35 22.48
N ARG A 366 8.70 -6.35 22.44
CA ARG A 366 7.35 -6.21 21.85
C ARG A 366 6.48 -5.27 22.68
N ARG A 367 6.41 -5.45 24.01
CA ARG A 367 5.67 -4.54 24.90
C ARG A 367 6.12 -3.10 24.77
N ARG A 368 7.43 -2.84 24.77
CA ARG A 368 7.97 -1.48 24.58
C ARG A 368 7.60 -0.87 23.23
N LYS A 369 7.44 -1.66 22.17
CA LYS A 369 6.99 -1.16 20.86
C LYS A 369 5.49 -0.84 20.88
N GLU A 370 4.68 -1.70 21.48
CA GLU A 370 3.25 -1.49 21.67
C GLU A 370 2.97 -0.25 22.52
N ASP A 371 3.64 -0.09 23.67
CA ASP A 371 3.50 1.08 24.54
C ASP A 371 3.86 2.39 23.83
N LYS A 372 4.90 2.38 22.99
CA LYS A 372 5.27 3.53 22.16
C LYS A 372 4.18 3.89 21.14
N TYR A 373 3.58 2.88 20.52
CA TYR A 373 2.49 3.09 19.56
C TYR A 373 1.24 3.65 20.26
N ILE A 374 0.86 3.07 21.40
CA ILE A 374 -0.26 3.53 22.22
C ILE A 374 -0.04 4.98 22.68
N ALA A 375 1.18 5.33 23.13
CA ALA A 375 1.50 6.69 23.55
C ALA A 375 1.41 7.70 22.38
N GLN A 376 1.89 7.34 21.19
CA GLN A 376 1.79 8.18 20.00
C GLN A 376 0.33 8.39 19.58
N ASP A 377 -0.49 7.34 19.61
CA ASP A 377 -1.90 7.43 19.27
C ASP A 377 -2.68 8.28 20.29
N ALA A 378 -2.38 8.14 21.58
CA ALA A 378 -2.95 8.98 22.64
C ALA A 378 -2.62 10.48 22.46
N ILE A 379 -1.39 10.81 22.03
CA ILE A 379 -0.99 12.20 21.71
C ILE A 379 -1.81 12.72 20.52
N ARG A 380 -1.93 11.93 19.45
CA ARG A 380 -2.67 12.32 18.24
C ARG A 380 -4.16 12.52 18.54
N ASN A 381 -4.78 11.61 19.28
CA ASN A 381 -6.20 11.68 19.62
C ASN A 381 -6.50 12.89 20.51
N ASN A 382 -5.64 13.19 21.48
CA ASN A 382 -5.78 14.40 22.30
C ASN A 382 -5.62 15.71 21.49
N ALA A 383 -4.72 15.74 20.50
CA ALA A 383 -4.56 16.89 19.63
C ALA A 383 -5.83 17.17 18.79
N ILE A 384 -6.44 16.11 18.23
CA ILE A 384 -7.69 16.22 17.47
C ILE A 384 -8.83 16.71 18.38
N ARG A 385 -8.95 16.15 19.58
CA ARG A 385 -9.96 16.56 20.56
C ARG A 385 -9.84 18.05 20.90
N LYS A 386 -8.62 18.51 21.22
CA LYS A 386 -8.35 19.92 21.54
C LYS A 386 -8.66 20.86 20.37
N ALA A 387 -8.35 20.47 19.14
CA ALA A 387 -8.69 21.25 17.94
C ALA A 387 -10.21 21.33 17.72
N GLY A 388 -10.93 20.23 17.94
CA GLY A 388 -12.40 20.20 17.86
C GLY A 388 -13.07 21.09 18.90
N GLU A 389 -12.60 21.03 20.16
CA GLU A 389 -13.09 21.87 21.26
C GLU A 389 -12.86 23.37 20.96
N ALA A 390 -11.69 23.75 20.43
CA ALA A 390 -11.40 25.13 20.04
C ALA A 390 -12.30 25.65 18.89
N TYR A 391 -12.58 24.82 17.88
CA TYR A 391 -13.47 25.18 16.79
C TYR A 391 -14.93 25.38 17.26
N ALA A 392 -15.38 24.54 18.19
CA ALA A 392 -16.71 24.63 18.78
C ALA A 392 -16.85 25.90 19.64
N ALA A 393 -15.82 26.25 20.43
CA ALA A 393 -15.82 27.46 21.25
C ALA A 393 -15.97 28.76 20.41
N GLY A 394 -15.31 28.84 19.26
CA GLY A 394 -15.36 30.03 18.37
C GLY A 394 -16.59 30.12 17.46
N LYS A 395 -17.61 29.26 17.61
CA LYS A 395 -18.81 29.25 16.74
C LYS A 395 -19.78 30.40 17.07
N TYR A 396 -19.90 30.76 18.34
CA TYR A 396 -20.86 31.77 18.80
C TYR A 396 -20.43 33.21 18.43
N GLU A 397 -19.15 33.53 18.58
CA GLU A 397 -18.60 34.86 18.23
C GLU A 397 -18.73 35.17 16.74
N ARG A 398 -18.44 34.21 15.86
CA ARG A 398 -18.61 34.37 14.41
C ARG A 398 -20.06 34.69 14.01
N ALA A 399 -21.02 34.03 14.65
CA ALA A 399 -22.45 34.28 14.39
C ALA A 399 -22.92 35.66 14.89
N GLN A 400 -22.32 36.19 15.97
CA GLN A 400 -22.59 37.53 16.49
C GLN A 400 -22.07 38.61 15.54
N GLU A 401 -20.85 38.46 15.02
CA GLU A 401 -20.25 39.43 14.09
C GLU A 401 -21.04 39.57 12.79
N GLU A 402 -21.53 38.46 12.22
CA GLU A 402 -22.36 38.49 11.01
C GLU A 402 -23.69 39.22 11.24
N ARG A 403 -24.34 39.02 12.39
CA ARG A 403 -25.57 39.73 12.74
C ARG A 403 -25.37 41.23 12.87
N GLN A 404 -24.24 41.69 13.41
CA GLN A 404 -23.97 43.12 13.54
C GLN A 404 -23.71 43.79 12.18
N LYS A 405 -23.04 43.10 11.24
CA LYS A 405 -22.86 43.60 9.87
C LYS A 405 -24.19 43.77 9.15
N GLY A 406 -25.11 42.80 9.29
CA GLY A 406 -26.45 42.88 8.68
C GLY A 406 -27.29 44.06 9.17
N LYS A 407 -27.20 44.41 10.46
CA LYS A 407 -27.94 45.55 11.04
C LYS A 407 -27.48 46.91 10.50
N LYS A 408 -26.18 47.09 10.27
CA LYS A 408 -25.62 48.36 9.76
C LYS A 408 -26.10 48.66 8.33
N TYR A 409 -26.11 47.64 7.47
CA TYR A 409 -26.53 47.78 6.08
C TYR A 409 -28.01 48.17 5.92
N ALA A 410 -28.90 47.64 6.78
CA ALA A 410 -30.33 47.94 6.72
C ALA A 410 -30.67 49.41 7.06
N LEU A 411 -29.90 50.02 7.97
CA LEU A 411 -30.08 51.41 8.41
C LEU A 411 -29.76 52.42 7.30
N GLU A 412 -28.66 52.19 6.58
CA GLU A 412 -28.18 53.07 5.51
C GLU A 412 -29.20 53.15 4.35
N LEU A 413 -29.82 52.02 4.00
CA LEU A 413 -30.83 51.95 2.94
C LEU A 413 -32.10 52.73 3.28
N MET A 414 -32.46 52.82 4.57
CA MET A 414 -33.68 53.51 5.01
C MET A 414 -33.55 55.03 4.90
N GLN A 415 -32.34 55.56 5.15
CA GLN A 415 -32.07 57.00 5.18
C GLN A 415 -32.18 57.63 3.78
N GLN A 416 -31.68 56.95 2.76
CA GLN A 416 -31.74 57.41 1.36
C GLN A 416 -33.18 57.55 0.82
N ARG A 417 -34.11 56.74 1.32
CA ARG A 417 -35.52 56.79 0.89
C ARG A 417 -36.23 58.05 1.40
N TYR A 418 -35.89 58.52 2.59
CA TYR A 418 -36.52 59.69 3.19
C TYR A 418 -36.11 61.00 2.50
N GLU A 419 -34.87 61.11 2.04
CA GLU A 419 -34.34 62.33 1.43
C GLU A 419 -34.97 62.64 0.07
N ASN A 420 -35.31 61.60 -0.71
CA ASN A 420 -35.91 61.75 -2.03
C ASN A 420 -37.39 62.15 -1.98
N ALA A 421 -38.12 61.81 -0.91
CA ALA A 421 -39.55 62.07 -0.81
C ALA A 421 -39.89 63.56 -0.58
N ARG A 422 -38.97 64.38 -0.07
CA ARG A 422 -39.24 65.78 0.31
C ARG A 422 -39.21 66.80 -0.84
N LYS A 423 -38.67 66.47 -2.02
CA LYS A 423 -38.36 67.47 -3.08
C LYS A 423 -39.45 67.69 -4.14
N VAL A 424 -40.58 66.98 -4.09
CA VAL A 424 -41.54 66.89 -5.21
C VAL A 424 -42.95 67.34 -4.80
N THR A 425 -43.27 68.64 -4.79
CA THR A 425 -44.67 69.07 -4.46
C THR A 425 -45.34 70.15 -5.32
N LYS A 426 -44.70 70.89 -6.23
CA LYS A 426 -45.43 71.68 -7.26
C LYS A 426 -44.62 71.79 -8.56
N ILE A 427 -45.13 71.21 -9.64
CA ILE A 427 -44.48 71.15 -10.97
C ILE A 427 -45.42 71.78 -12.00
N GLU A 428 -45.18 73.05 -12.30
CA GLU A 428 -45.72 73.75 -13.48
C GLU A 428 -44.54 74.23 -14.33
N MET A 429 -44.72 74.33 -15.65
CA MET A 429 -43.62 74.59 -16.59
C MET A 429 -43.36 76.09 -16.63
N GLY A 430 -42.16 76.49 -16.24
CA GLY A 430 -41.69 77.86 -16.38
C GLY A 430 -41.68 78.28 -17.86
N LYS A 431 -41.82 79.57 -18.11
CA LYS A 431 -41.92 80.11 -19.48
C LYS A 431 -40.71 79.74 -20.35
N THR A 432 -39.52 79.70 -19.76
CA THR A 432 -38.26 79.33 -20.43
C THR A 432 -38.22 77.85 -20.81
N GLU A 433 -38.73 76.97 -19.93
CA GLU A 433 -38.83 75.53 -20.16
C GLU A 433 -39.82 75.23 -21.28
N ARG A 434 -40.94 75.97 -21.35
CA ARG A 434 -41.91 75.86 -22.45
C ARG A 434 -41.32 76.25 -23.81
N ILE A 435 -40.41 77.23 -23.84
CA ILE A 435 -39.70 77.64 -25.06
C ILE A 435 -38.70 76.55 -25.51
N MET A 436 -37.94 75.97 -24.58
CA MET A 436 -37.02 74.86 -24.89
C MET A 436 -37.77 73.62 -25.38
N ASN A 437 -38.90 73.32 -24.74
CA ASN A 437 -39.73 72.16 -25.06
C ASN A 437 -40.67 72.39 -26.26
N LYS A 438 -40.64 73.59 -26.88
CA LYS A 438 -41.56 73.99 -27.96
C LYS A 438 -41.63 72.98 -29.11
N ARG A 439 -40.50 72.40 -29.53
CA ARG A 439 -40.49 71.42 -30.63
C ARG A 439 -41.23 70.13 -30.27
N MET A 440 -41.12 69.67 -29.03
CA MET A 440 -41.82 68.48 -28.55
C MET A 440 -43.30 68.76 -28.31
N LEU A 441 -43.63 69.90 -27.70
CA LEU A 441 -45.01 70.37 -27.50
C LEU A 441 -45.73 70.55 -28.85
N LEU A 442 -45.07 71.09 -29.88
CA LEU A 442 -45.61 71.17 -31.24
C LEU A 442 -45.79 69.80 -31.90
N LYS A 443 -44.87 68.86 -31.68
CA LYS A 443 -44.99 67.47 -32.19
C LYS A 443 -46.20 66.78 -31.58
N LEU A 444 -46.41 66.98 -30.27
CA LEU A 444 -47.59 66.51 -29.54
C LEU A 444 -48.89 67.11 -30.08
N GLN A 445 -48.89 68.41 -30.42
CA GLN A 445 -50.05 69.06 -31.06
C GLN A 445 -50.32 68.56 -32.49
N SER A 446 -49.26 68.25 -33.26
CA SER A 446 -49.39 67.90 -34.68
C SER A 446 -49.80 66.46 -34.96
N ASP A 447 -49.56 65.54 -34.02
CA ASP A 447 -49.82 64.11 -34.19
C ASP A 447 -50.90 63.62 -33.21
N PRO A 448 -52.16 63.47 -33.67
CA PRO A 448 -53.27 63.05 -32.82
C PRO A 448 -53.14 61.61 -32.32
N THR A 449 -52.29 60.77 -32.94
CA THR A 449 -52.07 59.40 -32.48
C THR A 449 -51.30 59.36 -31.16
N ILE A 450 -50.36 60.28 -30.97
CA ILE A 450 -49.55 60.39 -29.75
C ILE A 450 -50.43 60.86 -28.57
N ILE A 451 -51.31 61.82 -28.78
CA ILE A 451 -52.27 62.27 -27.76
C ILE A 451 -53.19 61.12 -27.34
N ARG A 452 -53.62 60.28 -28.28
CA ARG A 452 -54.45 59.10 -28.01
C ARG A 452 -53.69 58.05 -27.18
N ASP A 453 -52.42 57.81 -27.48
CA ASP A 453 -51.55 56.92 -26.70
C ASP A 453 -51.33 57.45 -25.26
N ILE A 454 -51.14 58.76 -25.11
CA ILE A 454 -51.02 59.43 -23.80
C ILE A 454 -52.33 59.30 -23.01
N GLN A 455 -53.48 59.54 -23.65
CA GLN A 455 -54.79 59.35 -23.04
C GLN A 455 -55.00 57.90 -22.60
N ASN A 456 -54.66 56.94 -23.46
CA ASN A 456 -54.73 55.53 -23.12
C ASN A 456 -53.82 55.23 -21.91
N LYS A 457 -52.60 55.76 -21.86
CA LYS A 457 -51.69 55.54 -20.72
C LYS A 457 -52.17 56.19 -19.42
N MET A 458 -52.77 57.37 -19.49
CA MET A 458 -53.29 58.14 -18.36
C MET A 458 -54.61 57.58 -17.80
N PHE A 459 -55.50 57.12 -18.68
CA PHE A 459 -56.89 56.77 -18.32
C PHE A 459 -57.17 55.25 -18.34
N VAL A 460 -56.33 54.42 -18.96
CA VAL A 460 -56.43 52.96 -18.77
C VAL A 460 -55.97 52.66 -17.35
N LYS A 461 -56.94 52.45 -16.45
CA LYS A 461 -56.71 51.82 -15.14
C LYS A 461 -55.88 50.56 -15.39
N ARG A 462 -54.62 50.56 -14.94
CA ARG A 462 -53.78 49.35 -14.95
C ARG A 462 -54.51 48.29 -14.13
N LYS A 463 -55.26 47.40 -14.78
CA LYS A 463 -55.62 46.12 -14.15
C LYS A 463 -54.30 45.38 -13.97
N MET A 464 -53.88 45.18 -12.73
CA MET A 464 -52.72 44.32 -12.43
C MET A 464 -52.94 43.00 -13.17
N LYS A 465 -51.96 42.57 -13.95
CA LYS A 465 -52.00 41.23 -14.54
C LYS A 465 -52.11 40.24 -13.38
N GLN A 466 -52.96 39.23 -13.52
CA GLN A 466 -53.21 38.24 -12.47
C GLN A 466 -51.90 37.63 -11.92
N SER A 467 -50.92 37.42 -12.80
CA SER A 467 -49.57 36.93 -12.46
C SER A 467 -48.75 37.89 -11.58
N ASP A 468 -48.95 39.20 -11.69
CA ASP A 468 -48.33 40.16 -10.79
C ASP A 468 -49.08 40.22 -9.46
N MET A 469 -50.40 40.05 -9.44
CA MET A 469 -51.19 39.91 -8.19
C MET A 469 -50.70 38.74 -7.34
N PHE A 470 -50.40 37.60 -7.97
CA PHE A 470 -49.88 36.41 -7.28
C PHE A 470 -48.49 36.61 -6.67
N LYS A 471 -47.62 37.43 -7.28
CA LYS A 471 -46.28 37.71 -6.73
C LYS A 471 -46.31 38.59 -5.47
N TYR A 472 -47.30 39.48 -5.37
CA TYR A 472 -47.45 40.34 -4.20
C TYR A 472 -48.25 39.68 -3.08
N SER A 473 -49.13 38.71 -3.38
CA SER A 473 -49.79 37.91 -2.34
C SER A 473 -48.88 36.83 -1.75
N SER A 474 -47.92 36.27 -2.52
CA SER A 474 -47.02 35.20 -2.05
C SER A 474 -45.86 35.69 -1.17
N ASN A 475 -45.59 37.00 -1.12
CA ASN A 475 -44.46 37.59 -0.39
C ASN A 475 -44.87 38.36 0.87
N LEU A 476 -46.14 38.27 1.28
CA LEU A 476 -46.59 38.71 2.59
C LEU A 476 -46.26 37.61 3.62
N PRO A 477 -45.38 37.85 4.60
CA PRO A 477 -45.12 36.89 5.66
C PRO A 477 -46.42 36.67 6.45
N GLY A 478 -46.98 35.46 6.39
CA GLY A 478 -48.14 35.07 7.21
C GLY A 478 -49.41 34.63 6.47
N PHE A 479 -49.45 34.61 5.14
CA PHE A 479 -50.57 34.04 4.37
C PHE A 479 -50.15 32.76 3.62
N SER A 480 -49.63 31.78 4.36
CA SER A 480 -49.65 30.39 3.89
C SER A 480 -51.10 29.91 3.99
N ARG A 481 -51.69 29.50 2.86
CA ARG A 481 -52.97 28.78 2.88
C ARG A 481 -52.81 27.55 3.80
N PRO A 482 -53.66 27.36 4.82
CA PRO A 482 -53.72 26.10 5.53
C PRO A 482 -54.44 25.08 4.63
N GLY A 483 -53.81 23.93 4.43
CA GLY A 483 -54.43 22.77 3.81
C GLY A 483 -54.09 22.57 2.33
N VAL A 484 -52.92 21.99 2.08
CA VAL A 484 -52.76 20.86 1.14
C VAL A 484 -51.71 19.95 1.77
N ASP A 485 -52.18 18.98 2.54
CA ASP A 485 -51.40 17.80 2.90
C ASP A 485 -51.33 16.94 1.64
N ASP A 486 -50.17 16.91 0.99
CA ASP A 486 -49.85 15.91 -0.02
C ASP A 486 -49.07 14.79 0.72
N ASP A 487 -49.83 13.80 1.21
CA ASP A 487 -49.33 12.44 1.37
C ASP A 487 -49.38 11.77 -0.02
N GLU A 488 -48.23 11.62 -0.65
CA GLU A 488 -47.87 10.49 -1.54
C GLU A 488 -46.34 10.30 -1.58
#